data_AF-A0A915LIU7-F1
#
_entry.id   AF-A0A915LIU7-F1
#
_cell.length_a   1.000
_cell.length_b   1.000
_cell.length_c   1.000
_cell.angle_alpha   90.00
_cell.angle_beta   90.00
_cell.angle_gamma   90.00
#
_symmetry.space_group_name_H-M   'P 1'
#
loop_
_entity.id
_entity.type
_entity.pdbx_description
1 polymer ?
#
loop_
_entity_poly.entity_id
_entity_poly.type
_entity_poly.pdbx_seq_one_letter_code
_entity_poly.pdbx_strand_id
1 'polypeptide(L)'
;MSIDNHFRDQQDLVRWIENKLGSNELWGGKQASFVLTRDILIELETCFQELEPHIKLKIIQAMVHISPKTLQAWKEPLFNLLEVARRDPDDWVETVADIFRNFPDEGLIQCSSKTDSFFNRTQLELERIVAEKVCSNSDDFQVKLPPDLELIPQSLLKLETSERNKIIKHFEQRERTTITKSAKLLEDVRKSAEQQNNPSNKKNHGLISSFPIKIRSTAKRLDNSCKGCQ
;
A
#
# COMPACT_ATOMS: atom_id res chain seq x y z
N MET A 1 12.39 1.66 -37.28
CA MET A 1 11.57 0.80 -38.16
C MET A 1 10.20 1.45 -38.21
N SER A 2 9.90 2.11 -39.33
CA SER A 2 8.63 2.79 -39.57
C SER A 2 7.48 1.78 -39.61
N ILE A 3 6.39 2.08 -38.91
CA ILE A 3 5.14 1.30 -38.86
C ILE A 3 4.30 1.52 -40.14
N ASP A 4 4.78 2.36 -41.07
CA ASP A 4 4.08 2.90 -42.24
C ASP A 4 3.57 1.91 -43.31
N ASN A 5 3.56 0.59 -43.08
CA ASN A 5 3.14 -0.38 -44.12
C ASN A 5 2.44 -1.66 -43.64
N HIS A 6 2.03 -1.80 -42.37
CA HIS A 6 1.51 -3.09 -41.90
C HIS A 6 -0.02 -3.26 -41.97
N PHE A 7 -0.80 -2.17 -41.99
CA PHE A 7 -2.26 -2.24 -42.08
C PHE A 7 -2.71 -1.63 -43.40
N ARG A 8 -3.17 -2.49 -44.32
CA ARG A 8 -3.69 -2.03 -45.61
C ARG A 8 -5.08 -1.42 -45.46
N ASP A 9 -5.85 -1.85 -44.46
CA ASP A 9 -7.20 -1.39 -44.14
C ASP A 9 -7.43 -1.27 -42.62
N GLN A 10 -8.32 -0.38 -42.17
CA GLN A 10 -8.70 -0.19 -40.75
C GLN A 10 -9.16 -1.51 -40.08
N GLN A 11 -9.83 -2.36 -40.84
CA GLN A 11 -10.30 -3.66 -40.37
C GLN A 11 -9.16 -4.63 -40.02
N ASP A 12 -8.00 -4.51 -40.69
CA ASP A 12 -6.82 -5.31 -40.35
C ASP A 12 -6.23 -4.89 -39.00
N LEU A 13 -6.25 -3.58 -38.69
CA LEU A 13 -5.81 -3.06 -37.40
C LEU A 13 -6.71 -3.56 -36.28
N VAL A 14 -8.04 -3.44 -36.44
CA VAL A 14 -9.01 -3.92 -35.44
C VAL A 14 -8.79 -5.39 -35.12
N ARG A 15 -8.74 -6.25 -36.15
CA ARG A 15 -8.47 -7.69 -35.97
C ARG A 15 -7.12 -7.96 -35.33
N TRP A 16 -6.10 -7.18 -35.68
CA TRP A 16 -4.78 -7.33 -35.07
C TRP A 16 -4.80 -6.97 -33.59
N ILE A 17 -5.46 -5.88 -33.21
CA ILE A 17 -5.63 -5.47 -31.82
C ILE A 17 -6.43 -6.54 -31.05
N GLU A 18 -7.52 -7.05 -31.61
CA GLU A 18 -8.31 -8.14 -31.03
C GLU A 18 -7.47 -9.40 -30.80
N ASN A 19 -6.64 -9.79 -31.77
CA ASN A 19 -5.75 -10.93 -31.60
C ASN A 19 -4.69 -10.72 -30.52
N LYS A 20 -4.26 -9.47 -30.28
CA LYS A 20 -3.24 -9.14 -29.26
C LYS A 20 -3.83 -8.95 -27.87
N LEU A 21 -5.03 -8.38 -27.77
CA LEU A 21 -5.62 -7.92 -26.51
C LEU A 21 -6.93 -8.61 -26.14
N GLY A 22 -7.52 -9.42 -27.02
CA GLY A 22 -8.79 -10.11 -26.84
C GLY A 22 -8.76 -11.31 -25.89
N SER A 23 -7.70 -11.46 -25.08
CA SER A 23 -7.71 -12.48 -24.02
C SER A 23 -8.83 -12.19 -23.02
N ASN A 24 -9.45 -13.24 -22.49
CA ASN A 24 -10.49 -13.09 -21.45
C ASN A 24 -9.97 -12.54 -20.10
N GLU A 25 -8.66 -12.31 -19.98
CA GLU A 25 -8.08 -11.68 -18.81
C GLU A 25 -8.45 -10.19 -18.79
N LEU A 26 -9.33 -9.81 -17.86
CA LEU A 26 -9.82 -8.43 -17.73
C LEU A 26 -8.73 -7.42 -17.36
N TRP A 27 -7.67 -7.88 -16.68
CA TRP A 27 -6.56 -7.04 -16.21
C TRP A 27 -5.41 -7.05 -17.21
N GLY A 28 -5.65 -6.48 -18.39
CA GLY A 28 -4.71 -6.50 -19.52
C GLY A 28 -3.92 -5.21 -19.75
N GLY A 29 -4.07 -4.18 -18.92
CA GLY A 29 -3.49 -2.84 -19.15
C GLY A 29 -1.98 -2.85 -19.42
N LYS A 30 -1.22 -3.64 -18.66
CA LYS A 30 0.23 -3.77 -18.87
C LYS A 30 0.56 -4.39 -20.24
N GLN A 31 -0.19 -5.41 -20.67
CA GLN A 31 0.01 -6.02 -21.98
C GLN A 31 -0.34 -5.04 -23.10
N ALA A 32 -1.45 -4.32 -22.95
CA ALA A 32 -1.84 -3.25 -23.85
C ALA A 32 -0.74 -2.18 -23.97
N SER A 33 -0.06 -1.81 -22.89
CA SER A 33 1.02 -0.82 -22.95
C SER A 33 2.22 -1.24 -23.81
N PHE A 34 2.47 -2.55 -23.97
CA PHE A 34 3.51 -3.05 -24.87
C PHE A 34 3.08 -3.11 -26.33
N VAL A 35 1.77 -3.17 -26.57
CA VAL A 35 1.18 -3.20 -27.91
C VAL A 35 1.05 -1.77 -28.46
N LEU A 36 0.72 -0.80 -27.61
CA LEU A 36 0.50 0.58 -27.99
C LEU A 36 1.80 1.28 -28.42
N THR A 37 1.73 1.92 -29.57
CA THR A 37 2.73 2.87 -30.07
C THR A 37 2.02 4.17 -30.42
N ARG A 38 2.79 5.25 -30.62
CA ARG A 38 2.22 6.55 -31.03
C ARG A 38 1.35 6.42 -32.29
N ASP A 39 1.83 5.66 -33.28
CA ASP A 39 1.14 5.50 -34.57
C ASP A 39 -0.16 4.71 -34.38
N ILE A 40 -0.15 3.64 -33.57
CA ILE A 40 -1.36 2.89 -33.23
C ILE A 40 -2.38 3.77 -32.49
N LEU A 41 -1.93 4.65 -31.59
CA LEU A 41 -2.83 5.57 -30.88
C LEU A 41 -3.51 6.58 -31.83
N ILE A 42 -2.80 7.03 -32.87
CA ILE A 42 -3.36 7.91 -33.90
C ILE A 42 -4.42 7.15 -34.71
N GLU A 43 -4.10 5.95 -35.18
CA GLU A 43 -5.06 5.14 -35.96
C GLU A 43 -6.29 4.72 -35.14
N LEU A 44 -6.10 4.46 -33.84
CA LEU A 44 -7.17 4.14 -32.91
C LEU A 44 -8.24 5.23 -32.86
N GLU A 45 -7.91 6.51 -33.07
CA GLU A 45 -8.93 7.57 -33.12
C GLU A 45 -10.06 7.27 -34.11
N THR A 46 -9.74 6.59 -35.23
CA THR A 46 -10.71 6.29 -36.29
C THR A 46 -11.46 4.96 -36.13
N CYS A 47 -10.86 3.99 -35.44
CA CYS A 47 -11.40 2.62 -35.34
C CYS A 47 -11.71 2.17 -33.91
N PHE A 48 -11.48 3.01 -32.89
CA PHE A 48 -11.70 2.65 -31.48
C PHE A 48 -13.11 2.13 -31.23
N GLN A 49 -14.12 2.74 -31.85
CA GLN A 49 -15.52 2.38 -31.67
C GLN A 49 -15.85 0.95 -32.12
N GLU A 50 -15.09 0.39 -33.05
CA GLU A 50 -15.28 -0.97 -33.58
C GLU A 50 -14.76 -2.06 -32.63
N LEU A 51 -13.91 -1.70 -31.66
CA LEU A 51 -13.34 -2.64 -30.70
C LEU A 51 -14.37 -3.07 -29.65
N GLU A 52 -14.22 -4.30 -29.14
CA GLU A 52 -15.02 -4.75 -28.00
C GLU A 52 -14.74 -3.94 -26.72
N PRO A 53 -15.75 -3.70 -25.87
CA PRO A 53 -15.61 -2.89 -24.65
C PRO A 53 -14.45 -3.31 -23.74
N HIS A 54 -14.24 -4.62 -23.58
CA HIS A 54 -13.18 -5.14 -22.73
C HIS A 54 -11.77 -4.81 -23.26
N ILE A 55 -11.59 -4.68 -24.58
CA ILE A 55 -10.34 -4.27 -25.22
C ILE A 55 -10.14 -2.76 -25.05
N LYS A 56 -11.20 -1.97 -25.29
CA LYS A 56 -11.20 -0.51 -25.07
C LYS A 56 -10.74 -0.16 -23.66
N LEU A 57 -11.27 -0.86 -22.65
CA LEU A 57 -10.87 -0.69 -21.25
C LEU A 57 -9.39 -1.01 -21.01
N LYS A 58 -8.85 -2.09 -21.59
CA LYS A 58 -7.42 -2.41 -21.49
C LYS A 58 -6.54 -1.32 -22.10
N ILE A 59 -6.97 -0.75 -23.24
CA ILE A 59 -6.25 0.33 -23.91
C ILE A 59 -6.21 1.58 -23.02
N ILE A 60 -7.33 1.98 -22.41
CA ILE A 60 -7.36 3.14 -21.49
C ILE A 60 -6.50 2.86 -20.25
N GLN A 61 -6.65 1.68 -19.65
CA GLN A 61 -5.84 1.25 -18.50
C GLN A 61 -4.35 1.16 -18.82
N ALA A 62 -3.95 0.96 -20.07
CA ALA A 62 -2.55 0.91 -20.47
C ALA A 62 -1.79 2.18 -20.11
N MET A 63 -2.47 3.33 -20.05
CA MET A 63 -1.85 4.62 -19.76
C MET A 63 -1.08 4.63 -18.44
N VAL A 64 -1.55 3.93 -17.40
CA VAL A 64 -0.84 3.87 -16.09
C VAL A 64 0.47 3.09 -16.15
N HIS A 65 0.67 2.31 -17.21
CA HIS A 65 1.88 1.51 -17.45
C HIS A 65 2.85 2.18 -18.42
N ILE A 66 2.46 3.28 -19.06
CA ILE A 66 3.33 4.06 -19.95
C ILE A 66 4.23 4.97 -19.10
N SER A 67 5.52 5.05 -19.44
CA SER A 67 6.46 5.89 -18.69
C SER A 67 6.07 7.38 -18.79
N PRO A 68 6.35 8.23 -17.78
CA PRO A 68 6.02 9.66 -17.83
C PRO A 68 6.61 10.40 -19.05
N LYS A 69 7.83 10.02 -19.47
CA LYS A 69 8.46 10.60 -20.67
C LYS A 69 7.68 10.26 -21.94
N THR A 70 7.18 9.03 -22.02
CA THR A 70 6.39 8.55 -23.16
C THR A 70 4.98 9.14 -23.16
N LEU A 71 4.34 9.25 -21.98
CA LEU A 71 3.04 9.92 -21.82
C LEU A 71 3.10 11.36 -22.35
N GLN A 72 4.14 12.11 -22.00
CA GLN A 72 4.34 13.48 -22.50
C GLN A 72 4.57 13.53 -24.01
N ALA A 73 5.31 12.58 -24.57
CA ALA A 73 5.55 12.52 -26.02
C ALA A 73 4.31 12.12 -26.83
N TRP A 74 3.40 11.35 -26.23
CA TRP A 74 2.16 10.85 -26.85
C TRP A 74 0.91 11.58 -26.36
N LYS A 75 1.08 12.74 -25.72
CA LYS A 75 0.02 13.46 -25.02
C LYS A 75 -1.21 13.73 -25.89
N GLU A 76 -1.00 14.31 -27.06
CA GLU A 76 -2.07 14.64 -28.01
C GLU A 76 -2.90 13.42 -28.46
N PRO A 77 -2.32 12.34 -29.03
CA PRO A 77 -3.13 11.18 -29.43
C PRO A 77 -3.79 10.47 -28.25
N LEU A 78 -3.21 10.52 -27.05
CA LEU A 78 -3.85 9.99 -25.84
C LEU A 78 -5.10 10.81 -25.44
N PHE A 79 -5.04 12.14 -25.56
CA PHE A 79 -6.22 12.99 -25.33
C PHE A 79 -7.30 12.75 -26.36
N ASN A 80 -6.96 12.65 -27.65
CA ASN A 80 -7.93 12.37 -28.70
C ASN A 80 -8.63 11.02 -28.46
N LEU A 81 -7.87 9.99 -28.10
CA LEU A 81 -8.41 8.69 -27.74
C LEU A 81 -9.39 8.77 -26.56
N LEU A 82 -9.03 9.49 -25.48
CA LEU A 82 -9.91 9.67 -24.32
C LEU A 82 -11.18 10.43 -24.70
N GLU A 83 -11.09 11.43 -25.58
CA GLU A 83 -12.25 12.16 -26.07
C GLU A 83 -13.21 11.24 -26.85
N VAL A 84 -12.69 10.34 -27.69
CA VAL A 84 -13.53 9.34 -28.36
C VAL A 84 -14.15 8.36 -27.35
N ALA A 85 -13.36 7.87 -26.39
CA ALA A 85 -13.83 6.93 -25.39
C ALA A 85 -14.86 7.50 -24.40
N ARG A 86 -14.81 8.80 -24.08
CA ARG A 86 -15.82 9.50 -23.25
C ARG A 86 -17.18 9.66 -23.94
N ARG A 87 -17.28 9.31 -25.22
CA ARG A 87 -18.53 9.29 -25.99
C ARG A 87 -18.96 7.86 -26.35
N ASP A 88 -18.28 6.85 -25.80
CA ASP A 88 -18.57 5.45 -26.05
C ASP A 88 -19.96 5.07 -25.50
N PRO A 89 -20.73 4.23 -26.20
CA PRO A 89 -22.03 3.77 -25.71
C PRO A 89 -21.93 2.82 -24.50
N ASP A 90 -20.77 2.24 -24.23
CA ASP A 90 -20.57 1.40 -23.04
C ASP A 90 -20.25 2.26 -21.81
N ASP A 91 -21.09 2.15 -20.77
CA ASP A 91 -21.00 2.95 -19.54
C ASP A 91 -19.64 2.79 -18.82
N TRP A 92 -19.02 1.60 -18.90
CA TRP A 92 -17.72 1.37 -18.26
C TRP A 92 -16.61 2.05 -19.03
N VAL A 93 -16.59 1.91 -20.36
CA VAL A 93 -15.60 2.60 -21.21
C VAL A 93 -15.68 4.10 -21.00
N GLU A 94 -16.90 4.64 -21.03
CA GLU A 94 -17.14 6.07 -20.83
C GLU A 94 -16.67 6.54 -19.45
N THR A 95 -17.11 5.87 -18.38
CA THR A 95 -16.78 6.25 -17.00
C THR A 95 -15.26 6.17 -16.77
N VAL A 96 -14.61 5.11 -17.27
CA VAL A 96 -13.16 4.95 -17.14
C VAL A 96 -12.42 6.01 -17.95
N ALA A 97 -12.86 6.34 -19.15
CA ALA A 97 -12.27 7.44 -19.91
C ALA A 97 -12.45 8.80 -19.22
N ASP A 98 -13.59 9.03 -18.57
CA ASP A 98 -13.87 10.26 -17.83
C ASP A 98 -12.97 10.44 -16.61
N ILE A 99 -12.71 9.38 -15.82
CA ILE A 99 -11.77 9.47 -14.67
C ILE A 99 -10.30 9.59 -15.12
N PHE A 100 -9.98 9.14 -16.35
CA PHE A 100 -8.65 9.29 -16.97
C PHE A 100 -8.47 10.59 -17.76
N ARG A 101 -9.48 11.46 -17.86
CA ARG A 101 -9.51 12.65 -18.74
C ARG A 101 -8.26 13.52 -18.69
N ASN A 102 -7.64 13.70 -17.53
CA ASN A 102 -6.44 14.53 -17.35
C ASN A 102 -5.17 13.72 -17.11
N PHE A 103 -5.26 12.39 -17.17
CA PHE A 103 -4.13 11.50 -16.87
C PHE A 103 -2.90 11.76 -17.76
N PRO A 104 -3.03 12.03 -19.08
CA PRO A 104 -1.85 12.33 -19.90
C PRO A 104 -1.10 13.61 -19.50
N ASP A 105 -1.74 14.53 -18.78
CA ASP A 105 -1.12 15.79 -18.32
C ASP A 105 -0.66 15.71 -16.86
N GLU A 106 -1.56 15.30 -15.96
CA GLU A 106 -1.33 15.30 -14.51
C GLU A 106 -0.71 14.00 -13.99
N GLY A 107 -0.88 12.89 -14.71
CA GLY A 107 -0.52 11.55 -14.23
C GLY A 107 -1.42 11.06 -13.07
N LEU A 108 -2.58 11.68 -12.88
CA LEU A 108 -3.53 11.40 -11.80
C LEU A 108 -4.86 10.93 -12.37
N ILE A 109 -5.47 9.95 -11.69
CA ILE A 109 -6.84 9.52 -11.94
C ILE A 109 -7.76 10.40 -11.09
N GLN A 110 -8.79 10.97 -11.72
CA GLN A 110 -9.69 11.93 -11.09
C GLN A 110 -11.04 11.28 -10.73
N CYS A 111 -11.82 11.90 -9.84
CA CYS A 111 -13.24 11.55 -9.69
C CYS A 111 -14.02 11.91 -10.96
N SER A 112 -15.19 11.29 -11.17
CA SER A 112 -16.00 11.57 -12.36
C SER A 112 -16.40 13.05 -12.43
N SER A 113 -16.26 13.63 -13.63
CA SER A 113 -16.65 15.02 -13.90
C SER A 113 -18.16 15.21 -14.02
N LYS A 114 -18.91 14.13 -14.29
CA LYS A 114 -20.35 14.15 -14.46
C LYS A 114 -21.06 14.10 -13.12
N THR A 115 -21.75 15.17 -12.75
CA THR A 115 -22.48 15.27 -11.48
C THR A 115 -23.50 14.15 -11.28
N ASP A 116 -24.15 13.70 -12.36
CA ASP A 116 -25.17 12.65 -12.31
C ASP A 116 -24.65 11.23 -12.61
N SER A 117 -23.32 11.04 -12.64
CA SER A 117 -22.73 9.71 -12.86
C SER A 117 -23.09 8.73 -11.74
N PHE A 118 -23.14 7.45 -12.09
CA PHE A 118 -23.25 6.37 -11.12
C PHE A 118 -22.11 6.42 -10.07
N PHE A 119 -20.91 6.82 -10.50
CA PHE A 119 -19.75 7.04 -9.63
C PHE A 119 -20.06 8.07 -8.53
N ASN A 120 -20.49 9.28 -8.91
CA ASN A 120 -20.74 10.36 -7.95
C ASN A 120 -21.94 10.05 -7.04
N ARG A 121 -23.00 9.43 -7.57
CA ARG A 121 -24.13 8.96 -6.74
C ARG A 121 -23.68 7.93 -5.70
N THR A 122 -22.83 6.98 -6.09
CA THR A 122 -22.27 5.97 -5.18
C THR A 122 -21.37 6.63 -4.13
N GLN A 123 -20.53 7.58 -4.54
CA GLN A 123 -19.67 8.34 -3.62
C GLN A 123 -20.51 9.08 -2.56
N LEU A 124 -21.56 9.81 -2.97
CA LEU A 124 -22.43 10.54 -2.05
C LEU A 124 -23.14 9.61 -1.05
N GLU A 125 -23.62 8.46 -1.50
CA GLU A 125 -24.25 7.50 -0.59
C GLU A 125 -23.24 6.89 0.39
N LEU A 126 -22.02 6.60 -0.06
CA LEU A 126 -20.94 6.15 0.83
C LEU A 126 -20.55 7.23 1.84
N GLU A 127 -20.44 8.49 1.41
CA GLU A 127 -20.20 9.63 2.32
C GLU A 127 -21.31 9.75 3.36
N ARG A 128 -22.58 9.58 2.96
CA ARG A 128 -23.73 9.56 3.87
C ARG A 128 -23.63 8.44 4.90
N ILE A 129 -23.35 7.21 4.46
CA ILE A 129 -23.21 6.03 5.33
C ILE A 129 -22.04 6.21 6.30
N VAL A 130 -20.89 6.69 5.81
CA VAL A 130 -19.70 6.93 6.64
C VAL A 130 -19.98 8.04 7.64
N ALA A 131 -20.58 9.14 7.24
CA ALA A 131 -20.97 10.23 8.14
C ALA A 131 -21.97 9.74 9.21
N GLU A 132 -22.97 8.96 8.83
CA GLU A 132 -23.92 8.36 9.77
C GLU A 132 -23.21 7.47 10.80
N LYS A 133 -22.29 6.60 10.36
CA LYS A 133 -21.57 5.68 11.26
C LYS A 133 -20.50 6.34 12.12
N VAL A 134 -19.86 7.41 11.64
CA VAL A 134 -18.84 8.15 12.39
C VAL A 134 -19.48 9.16 13.35
N CYS A 135 -20.57 9.82 12.96
CA CYS A 135 -21.27 10.81 13.80
C CYS A 135 -22.25 10.19 14.79
N SER A 136 -22.78 8.98 14.51
CA SER A 136 -23.48 8.20 15.53
C SER A 136 -22.44 7.79 16.56
N ASN A 137 -22.44 8.45 17.72
CA ASN A 137 -21.62 8.13 18.90
C ASN A 137 -21.90 6.72 19.49
N SER A 138 -22.29 5.74 18.67
CA SER A 138 -22.35 4.35 19.08
C SER A 138 -20.93 3.87 19.30
N ASP A 139 -20.61 3.54 20.55
CA ASP A 139 -19.34 2.93 20.96
C ASP A 139 -19.00 1.65 20.15
N ASP A 140 -19.95 1.08 19.40
CA ASP A 140 -19.78 -0.12 18.58
C ASP A 140 -18.92 0.05 17.31
N PHE A 141 -18.76 1.27 16.76
CA PHE A 141 -18.04 1.46 15.49
C PHE A 141 -16.63 2.01 15.69
N GLN A 142 -15.64 1.13 15.76
CA GLN A 142 -14.23 1.51 15.71
C GLN A 142 -13.77 1.67 14.26
N VAL A 143 -13.41 2.89 13.88
CA VAL A 143 -12.77 3.15 12.59
C VAL A 143 -11.40 2.49 12.61
N LYS A 144 -11.20 1.49 11.74
CA LYS A 144 -9.89 0.86 11.57
C LYS A 144 -8.93 1.89 10.99
N LEU A 145 -7.76 2.00 11.61
CA LEU A 145 -6.70 2.84 11.10
C LEU A 145 -6.13 2.20 9.83
N PRO A 146 -5.82 2.97 8.78
CA PRO A 146 -5.05 2.47 7.65
C PRO A 146 -3.73 1.82 8.12
N PRO A 147 -3.29 0.70 7.51
CA PRO A 147 -2.09 -0.03 7.95
C PRO A 147 -0.83 0.84 8.00
N ASP A 148 -0.69 1.77 7.06
CA ASP A 148 0.49 2.64 6.96
C ASP A 148 0.63 3.59 8.16
N LEU A 149 -0.49 3.92 8.83
CA LEU A 149 -0.50 4.78 10.01
C LEU A 149 -0.09 4.01 11.29
N GLU A 150 -0.15 2.68 11.31
CA GLU A 150 0.35 1.89 12.45
C GLU A 150 1.86 2.01 12.63
N LEU A 151 2.57 2.38 11.56
CA LEU A 151 4.02 2.58 11.55
C LEU A 151 4.44 3.97 12.05
N ILE A 152 3.48 4.89 12.19
CA ILE A 152 3.73 6.28 12.57
C ILE A 152 3.71 6.43 14.10
N PRO A 153 4.61 7.22 14.70
CA PRO A 153 4.56 7.52 16.12
C PRO A 153 3.20 8.08 16.57
N GLN A 154 2.70 7.59 17.70
CA GLN A 154 1.39 8.00 18.23
C GLN A 154 1.25 9.51 18.49
N SER A 155 2.35 10.22 18.71
CA SER A 155 2.34 11.68 18.84
C SER A 155 1.90 12.41 17.57
N LEU A 156 2.25 11.87 16.39
CA LEU A 156 1.86 12.43 15.09
C LEU A 156 0.45 12.01 14.71
N LEU A 157 0.06 10.77 15.05
CA LEU A 157 -1.30 10.27 14.82
C LEU A 157 -2.36 11.11 15.52
N LYS A 158 -2.09 11.57 16.75
CA LYS A 158 -3.02 12.42 17.51
C LYS A 158 -3.36 13.76 16.82
N LEU A 159 -2.49 14.26 15.93
CA LEU A 159 -2.72 15.50 15.19
C LEU A 159 -3.67 15.29 13.99
N GLU A 160 -3.60 14.13 13.33
CA GLU A 160 -4.42 13.81 12.16
C GLU A 160 -5.71 13.06 12.50
N THR A 161 -5.73 12.38 13.65
CA THR A 161 -6.84 11.53 14.09
C THR A 161 -7.31 11.91 15.49
N SER A 162 -7.95 13.08 15.64
CA SER A 162 -8.58 13.48 16.92
C SER A 162 -9.42 12.34 17.51
N GLU A 163 -8.99 11.81 18.66
CA GLU A 163 -9.71 10.94 19.61
C GLU A 163 -10.78 9.98 19.03
N ARG A 164 -10.51 9.28 17.92
CA ARG A 164 -11.56 8.53 17.20
C ARG A 164 -12.00 7.21 17.83
N ASN A 165 -11.19 6.60 18.69
CA ASN A 165 -11.52 5.34 19.33
C ASN A 165 -11.39 5.50 20.86
N LYS A 166 -12.51 5.69 21.56
CA LYS A 166 -12.53 5.57 23.01
C LYS A 166 -12.34 4.09 23.36
N ILE A 167 -11.37 3.78 24.22
CA ILE A 167 -11.21 2.42 24.72
C ILE A 167 -12.42 2.10 25.58
N ILE A 168 -13.27 1.19 25.10
CA ILE A 168 -14.44 0.72 25.84
C ILE A 168 -13.95 -0.15 27.00
N LYS A 169 -14.16 0.31 28.23
CA LYS A 169 -13.82 -0.43 29.45
C LYS A 169 -14.90 -1.48 29.72
N HIS A 170 -14.72 -2.69 29.22
CA HIS A 170 -15.68 -3.78 29.43
C HIS A 170 -15.70 -4.35 30.87
N PHE A 171 -14.61 -4.17 31.62
CA PHE A 171 -14.51 -4.66 33.00
C PHE A 171 -13.54 -3.79 33.82
N GLU A 172 -13.65 -3.87 35.14
CA GLU A 172 -12.73 -3.21 36.06
C GLU A 172 -11.65 -4.18 36.53
N GLN A 173 -10.39 -3.77 36.39
CA GLN A 173 -9.29 -4.53 36.98
C GLN A 173 -9.27 -4.30 38.50
N ARG A 174 -9.32 -5.39 39.28
CA ARG A 174 -9.32 -5.33 40.75
C ARG A 174 -7.94 -4.90 41.25
N GLU A 175 -7.90 -3.78 41.98
CA GLU A 175 -6.71 -2.92 42.16
C GLU A 175 -5.52 -3.48 42.99
N ARG A 176 -5.68 -4.57 43.75
CA ARG A 176 -4.67 -4.93 44.78
C ARG A 176 -4.04 -6.32 44.71
N THR A 177 -4.44 -7.23 43.83
CA THR A 177 -3.95 -8.62 43.87
C THR A 177 -3.21 -9.11 42.63
N THR A 178 -3.16 -8.35 41.54
CA THR A 178 -2.46 -8.82 40.33
C THR A 178 -1.74 -7.68 39.63
N ILE A 179 -0.50 -7.40 40.04
CA ILE A 179 0.51 -6.92 39.09
C ILE A 179 0.48 -7.96 37.96
N THR A 180 0.08 -7.53 36.77
CA THR A 180 -0.01 -8.40 35.59
C THR A 180 1.32 -9.12 35.39
N LYS A 181 1.29 -10.38 34.93
CA LYS A 181 2.53 -11.13 34.67
C LYS A 181 3.49 -10.35 33.76
N SER A 182 2.94 -9.59 32.80
CA SER A 182 3.70 -8.68 31.93
C SER A 182 4.33 -7.50 32.68
N ALA A 183 3.65 -6.90 33.66
CA ALA A 183 4.20 -5.80 34.46
C ALA A 183 5.36 -6.28 35.37
N LYS A 184 5.23 -7.48 35.97
CA LYS A 184 6.35 -8.11 36.69
C LYS A 184 7.52 -8.39 35.75
N LEU A 185 7.24 -8.96 34.57
CA LEU A 185 8.26 -9.27 33.57
C LEU A 185 8.99 -8.00 33.08
N LEU A 186 8.27 -6.90 32.84
CA LEU A 186 8.87 -5.62 32.46
C LEU A 186 9.81 -5.09 33.54
N GLU A 187 9.43 -5.20 34.82
CA GLU A 187 10.26 -4.80 35.95
C GLU A 187 11.52 -5.68 36.07
N ASP A 188 11.39 -6.99 35.88
CA ASP A 188 12.52 -7.92 35.91
C ASP A 188 13.51 -7.66 34.74
N VAL A 189 12.98 -7.35 33.55
CA VAL A 189 13.79 -6.94 32.38
C VAL A 189 14.51 -5.62 32.67
N ARG A 190 13.82 -4.63 33.26
CA ARG A 190 14.40 -3.35 33.64
C ARG A 190 15.55 -3.50 34.63
N LYS A 191 15.34 -4.28 35.70
CA LYS A 191 16.39 -4.60 36.69
C LYS A 191 17.59 -5.31 36.06
N SER A 192 17.34 -6.24 35.14
CA SER A 192 18.41 -6.94 34.42
C SER A 192 19.24 -5.98 33.55
N ALA A 193 18.61 -5.03 32.87
CA ALA A 193 19.29 -4.01 32.08
C ALA A 193 20.10 -3.02 32.94
N GLU A 194 19.58 -2.62 34.10
CA GLU A 194 20.28 -1.74 35.05
C GLU A 194 21.51 -2.44 35.66
N GLN A 195 21.42 -3.74 35.95
CA GLN A 195 22.54 -4.55 36.44
C GLN A 195 23.65 -4.75 35.39
N GLN A 196 23.30 -4.78 34.10
CA GLN A 196 24.28 -4.84 32.98
C GLN A 196 25.00 -3.50 32.77
N ASN A 197 24.35 -2.37 33.02
CA ASN A 197 24.92 -1.03 32.84
C ASN A 197 25.74 -0.51 34.04
N ASN A 198 25.74 -1.21 35.17
CA ASN A 198 26.47 -0.79 36.37
C ASN A 198 28.00 -0.96 36.19
N PRO A 199 28.81 0.12 36.24
CA PRO A 199 30.25 0.05 35.96
C PRO A 199 31.05 -0.79 36.95
N SER A 200 30.48 -1.15 38.11
CA SER A 200 31.07 -2.11 39.07
C SER A 200 31.08 -3.55 38.55
N ASN A 201 30.20 -3.91 37.62
CA ASN A 201 30.19 -5.23 36.96
C ASN A 201 31.15 -5.34 35.76
N LYS A 202 31.75 -4.23 35.30
CA LYS A 202 32.76 -4.25 34.22
C LYS A 202 34.07 -4.91 34.63
N LYS A 203 34.30 -5.21 35.92
CA LYS A 203 35.50 -5.94 36.37
C LYS A 203 35.46 -7.44 36.11
N ASN A 204 34.30 -8.00 35.76
CA ASN A 204 34.18 -9.39 35.32
C ASN A 204 33.75 -9.45 33.85
N HIS A 205 34.46 -8.74 32.97
CA HIS A 205 34.41 -9.02 31.53
C HIS A 205 35.18 -10.31 31.26
N GLY A 206 34.54 -11.43 31.58
CA GLY A 206 35.01 -12.77 31.31
C GLY A 206 33.80 -13.68 31.26
N LEU A 207 33.26 -13.84 30.04
CA LEU A 207 32.24 -14.81 29.64
C LEU A 207 30.79 -14.44 29.98
N ILE A 208 30.14 -13.80 29.00
CA ILE A 208 28.68 -13.83 28.84
C ILE A 208 28.33 -15.29 28.52
N SER A 209 27.81 -16.04 29.50
CA SER A 209 27.19 -17.34 29.27
C SER A 209 25.69 -17.22 29.53
N SER A 210 24.90 -17.35 28.48
CA SER A 210 23.43 -17.44 28.50
C SER A 210 22.90 -18.77 29.06
N PHE A 211 23.74 -19.57 29.73
CA PHE A 211 23.37 -20.85 30.32
C PHE A 211 23.79 -20.94 31.79
N PRO A 212 23.00 -21.60 32.66
CA PRO A 212 23.31 -21.74 34.07
C PRO A 212 24.47 -22.72 34.24
N ILE A 213 25.70 -22.21 34.30
CA ILE A 213 26.89 -23.03 34.56
C ILE A 213 27.06 -23.13 36.09
N LYS A 214 26.79 -24.31 36.65
CA LYS A 214 27.20 -24.66 38.03
C LYS A 214 28.72 -24.77 38.07
N ILE A 215 29.38 -23.74 38.61
CA ILE A 215 30.82 -23.75 38.84
C ILE A 215 31.12 -24.69 40.03
N ARG A 216 31.63 -25.90 39.77
CA ARG A 216 32.28 -26.72 40.80
C ARG A 216 33.67 -26.15 41.04
N SER A 217 33.87 -25.54 42.21
CA SER A 217 35.20 -25.11 42.67
C SER A 217 36.14 -26.31 42.78
N THR A 218 37.31 -26.24 42.14
CA THR A 218 38.43 -27.16 42.30
C THR A 218 39.71 -26.38 42.65
N ALA A 219 39.62 -25.48 43.62
CA ALA A 219 40.82 -24.86 44.19
C ALA A 219 41.46 -25.83 45.20
N LYS A 220 42.53 -26.52 44.78
CA LYS A 220 43.45 -27.24 45.68
C LYS A 220 44.10 -26.23 46.64
N ARG A 221 43.93 -26.42 47.95
CA ARG A 221 44.79 -25.80 48.96
C ARG A 221 46.21 -26.33 48.79
N LEU A 222 47.17 -25.46 48.53
CA LEU A 222 48.59 -25.75 48.67
C LEU A 222 49.01 -25.29 50.07
N ASP A 223 49.22 -26.25 50.96
CA ASP A 223 50.06 -26.09 52.15
C ASP A 223 51.52 -26.02 51.68
N ASN A 224 52.29 -25.06 52.20
CA ASN A 224 53.74 -25.23 52.32
C ASN A 224 54.28 -24.41 53.48
N SER A 225 54.87 -25.16 54.42
CA SER A 225 55.33 -24.81 55.75
C SER A 225 56.79 -24.35 55.80
N CYS A 226 57.10 -23.55 56.82
CA CYS A 226 58.38 -23.38 57.54
C CYS A 226 59.64 -22.80 56.83
N LYS A 227 60.16 -21.71 57.40
CA LYS A 227 61.57 -21.44 57.79
C LYS A 227 61.49 -20.61 59.10
N GLY A 228 61.95 -21.03 60.30
CA GLY A 228 63.32 -21.32 60.75
C GLY A 228 64.18 -20.04 60.73
N CYS A 229 64.95 -19.58 61.71
CA CYS A 229 65.39 -20.00 63.06
C CYS A 229 66.09 -18.78 63.71
N GLN A 230 66.32 -18.89 65.03
CA GLN A 230 67.11 -18.05 65.97
C GLN A 230 66.43 -16.82 66.58
#